data_AF-A0A2E7N7S8-F1
#
_entry.id   AF-A0A2E7N7S8-F1
#
_cell.length_a   1.000
_cell.length_b   1.000
_cell.length_c   1.000
_cell.angle_alpha   90.00
_cell.angle_beta   90.00
_cell.angle_gamma   90.00
#
_symmetry.space_group_name_H-M   'P 1'
#
loop_
_entity.id
_entity.type
_entity.pdbx_description
1 polymer ?
#
loop_
_entity_poly.entity_id
_entity_poly.type
_entity_poly.pdbx_seq_one_letter_code
_entity_poly.pdbx_strand_id
1 'polypeptide(L)'
;MTHYFITGNKNKFDEVKSILLNVKQLDIDLPEIQEIDARDVVEAKLLEALNHRKGSFIIEDTSLYLDCLNGLPGPLIKWFLKTIGNQGLYNLAKKLGNYKAEAKTIVGYAKSRKDIHFFEGVVKGTIVSPKGKSGFGWDPIFKPNRASKSFAEMDIAEKNAISMRRIALNKLKEFMG
;
A
#
# COMPACT_ATOMS: atom_id res chain seq x y z
N MET A 1 -20.43 -10.63 -12.05
CA MET A 1 -20.53 -10.01 -10.71
C MET A 1 -19.68 -8.75 -10.72
N THR A 2 -20.12 -7.63 -10.15
CA THR A 2 -19.32 -6.39 -10.16
C THR A 2 -18.27 -6.42 -9.06
N HIS A 3 -17.02 -6.10 -9.40
CA HIS A 3 -15.91 -5.91 -8.47
C HIS A 3 -15.71 -4.40 -8.23
N TYR A 4 -15.76 -3.97 -6.98
CA TYR A 4 -15.55 -2.57 -6.59
C TYR A 4 -14.20 -2.42 -5.91
N PHE A 5 -13.36 -1.52 -6.42
CA PHE A 5 -12.14 -1.09 -5.72
C PHE A 5 -12.43 0.18 -4.92
N ILE A 6 -12.32 0.09 -3.59
CA ILE A 6 -12.61 1.22 -2.71
C ILE A 6 -11.40 2.16 -2.67
N THR A 7 -11.51 3.29 -3.35
CA THR A 7 -10.47 4.33 -3.34
C THR A 7 -11.00 5.64 -3.92
N GLY A 8 -10.63 6.76 -3.31
CA GLY A 8 -10.70 8.09 -3.94
C GLY A 8 -9.44 8.47 -4.74
N ASN A 9 -8.37 7.67 -4.65
CA ASN A 9 -7.12 7.96 -5.34
C ASN A 9 -7.11 7.38 -6.77
N LYS A 10 -7.17 8.28 -7.77
CA LYS A 10 -7.16 7.95 -9.19
C LYS A 10 -5.92 7.16 -9.62
N ASN A 11 -4.72 7.53 -9.15
CA ASN A 11 -3.48 6.83 -9.50
C ASN A 11 -3.48 5.38 -9.01
N LYS A 12 -4.01 5.13 -7.80
CA LYS A 12 -4.20 3.76 -7.30
C LYS A 12 -5.17 2.97 -8.18
N PHE A 13 -6.29 3.59 -8.57
CA PHE A 13 -7.26 2.92 -9.43
C PHE A 13 -6.71 2.62 -10.82
N ASP A 14 -5.93 3.52 -11.41
CA ASP A 14 -5.28 3.32 -12.71
C ASP A 14 -4.30 2.12 -12.66
N GLU A 15 -3.54 1.97 -11.56
CA GLU A 15 -2.67 0.80 -11.34
C GLU A 15 -3.48 -0.50 -11.27
N VAL A 16 -4.58 -0.51 -10.51
CA VAL A 16 -5.49 -1.68 -10.40
C VAL A 16 -6.11 -2.04 -11.75
N LYS A 17 -6.61 -1.05 -12.48
CA LYS A 17 -7.26 -1.23 -13.78
C LYS A 17 -6.29 -1.76 -14.84
N SER A 18 -4.98 -1.52 -14.68
CA SER A 18 -3.95 -2.09 -15.55
C SER A 18 -3.71 -3.59 -15.33
N ILE A 19 -4.20 -4.16 -14.22
CA ILE A 19 -3.95 -5.56 -13.82
C ILE A 19 -5.25 -6.37 -13.84
N LEU A 20 -6.33 -5.84 -13.24
CA LEU A 20 -7.62 -6.50 -13.09
C LEU A 20 -8.62 -5.92 -14.10
N LEU A 21 -9.08 -6.78 -15.02
CA LEU A 21 -10.14 -6.45 -15.94
C LEU A 21 -11.49 -6.48 -15.20
N ASN A 22 -12.40 -5.55 -15.50
CA ASN A 22 -13.76 -5.47 -14.92
C ASN A 22 -13.88 -5.01 -13.45
N VAL A 23 -12.97 -4.14 -12.99
CA VAL A 23 -13.08 -3.47 -11.69
C VAL A 23 -13.65 -2.05 -11.85
N LYS A 24 -14.60 -1.68 -10.99
CA LYS A 24 -15.15 -0.31 -10.90
C LYS A 24 -14.56 0.41 -9.70
N GLN A 25 -14.18 1.67 -9.87
CA GLN A 25 -13.84 2.53 -8.74
C GLN A 25 -15.10 2.82 -7.94
N LEU A 26 -15.01 2.76 -6.62
CA LEU A 26 -16.02 3.26 -5.71
C LEU A 26 -15.34 4.16 -4.70
N ASP A 27 -15.60 5.46 -4.80
CA ASP A 27 -15.09 6.46 -3.86
C ASP A 27 -16.08 6.59 -2.70
N ILE A 28 -15.82 5.84 -1.65
CA ILE A 28 -16.55 5.90 -0.39
C ILE A 28 -15.52 6.09 0.73
N ASP A 29 -15.80 7.01 1.64
CA ASP A 29 -14.98 7.22 2.81
C ASP A 29 -15.36 6.16 3.86
N LEU A 30 -14.44 5.24 4.13
CA LEU A 30 -14.61 4.18 5.12
C LEU A 30 -13.69 4.43 6.30
N PRO A 31 -14.16 4.21 7.54
CA PRO A 31 -13.33 4.32 8.73
C PRO A 31 -12.06 3.45 8.61
N GLU A 32 -10.91 4.06 8.89
CA GLU A 32 -9.63 3.37 9.01
C GLU A 32 -9.30 3.23 10.49
N ILE A 33 -9.42 2.02 11.01
CA ILE A 33 -9.04 1.73 12.40
C ILE A 33 -7.52 1.88 12.57
N GLN A 34 -7.09 2.13 13.80
CA GLN A 34 -5.68 2.16 14.15
C GLN A 34 -5.25 0.77 14.57
N GLU A 35 -4.46 0.11 13.73
CA GLU A 35 -3.88 -1.20 14.02
C GLU A 35 -2.43 -1.28 13.55
N ILE A 36 -1.68 -2.21 14.13
CA ILE A 36 -0.30 -2.48 13.74
C ILE A 36 -0.25 -3.43 12.53
N ASP A 37 -1.19 -4.38 12.44
CA ASP A 37 -1.33 -5.26 11.29
C ASP A 37 -2.21 -4.61 10.22
N ALA A 38 -1.64 -4.38 9.04
CA ALA A 38 -2.37 -3.87 7.89
C ALA A 38 -3.55 -4.78 7.47
N ARG A 39 -3.47 -6.08 7.76
CA ARG A 39 -4.56 -7.02 7.49
C ARG A 39 -5.82 -6.65 8.25
N ASP A 40 -5.70 -6.32 9.53
CA ASP A 40 -6.86 -5.97 10.38
C ASP A 40 -7.51 -4.66 9.92
N VAL A 41 -6.69 -3.69 9.50
CA VAL A 41 -7.17 -2.44 8.87
C VAL A 41 -7.98 -2.72 7.60
N VAL A 42 -7.45 -3.59 6.73
CA VAL A 42 -8.12 -3.96 5.47
C VAL A 42 -9.39 -4.77 5.73
N GLU A 43 -9.38 -5.71 6.68
CA GLU A 43 -10.54 -6.52 7.05
C GLU A 43 -11.68 -5.66 7.58
N ALA A 44 -11.41 -4.75 8.52
CA ALA A 44 -12.41 -3.85 9.08
C ALA A 44 -13.09 -3.01 7.98
N LYS A 45 -12.29 -2.47 7.05
CA LYS A 45 -12.83 -1.72 5.90
C LYS A 45 -13.65 -2.59 4.95
N LEU A 46 -13.25 -3.84 4.70
CA LEU A 46 -14.00 -4.76 3.84
C LEU A 46 -15.36 -5.10 4.45
N LEU A 47 -15.37 -5.38 5.76
CA LEU A 47 -16.61 -5.64 6.50
C LEU A 47 -17.56 -4.45 6.46
N GLU A 48 -17.03 -3.23 6.50
CA GLU A 48 -17.85 -2.02 6.34
C GLU A 48 -18.33 -1.84 4.89
N ALA A 49 -17.46 -2.04 3.89
CA ALA A 49 -17.84 -1.98 2.47
C ALA A 49 -19.00 -2.93 2.13
N LEU A 50 -18.99 -4.14 2.71
CA LEU A 50 -20.05 -5.15 2.56
C LEU A 50 -21.41 -4.68 3.11
N ASN A 51 -21.45 -3.73 4.06
CA ASN A 51 -22.69 -3.17 4.59
C ASN A 51 -23.30 -2.09 3.66
N HIS A 52 -22.49 -1.47 2.80
CA HIS A 52 -22.94 -0.36 1.96
C HIS A 52 -23.71 -0.78 0.71
N ARG A 53 -23.30 -1.87 0.02
CA ARG A 53 -23.97 -2.32 -1.21
C ARG A 53 -23.70 -3.80 -1.52
N LYS A 54 -24.52 -4.36 -2.40
CA LYS A 54 -24.25 -5.68 -3.01
C LYS A 54 -23.09 -5.58 -4.00
N GLY A 55 -22.20 -6.56 -3.96
CA GLY A 55 -21.03 -6.66 -4.84
C GLY A 55 -19.90 -7.42 -4.17
N SER A 56 -18.76 -7.47 -4.84
CA SER A 56 -17.50 -7.86 -4.22
C SER A 56 -16.58 -6.65 -4.13
N PHE A 57 -15.76 -6.62 -3.09
CA PHE A 57 -14.98 -5.45 -2.71
C PHE A 57 -13.50 -5.78 -2.68
N ILE A 58 -12.70 -4.87 -3.21
CA ILE A 58 -11.25 -4.90 -3.17
C ILE A 58 -10.81 -3.65 -2.43
N ILE A 59 -10.02 -3.84 -1.39
CA ILE A 59 -9.43 -2.76 -0.58
C ILE A 59 -7.95 -3.02 -0.48
N GLU A 60 -7.16 -1.96 -0.43
CA GLU A 60 -5.74 -2.07 -0.13
C GLU A 60 -5.31 -1.17 1.01
N ASP A 61 -4.32 -1.64 1.75
CA ASP A 61 -3.47 -0.80 2.58
C ASP A 61 -2.03 -0.87 2.08
N THR A 62 -1.32 0.26 2.10
CA THR A 62 0.09 0.32 1.72
C THR A 62 0.87 1.00 2.83
N SER A 63 1.74 0.22 3.44
CA SER A 63 2.43 0.51 4.69
C SER A 63 3.96 0.55 4.49
N LEU A 64 4.65 1.31 5.32
CA LEU A 64 6.12 1.35 5.37
C LEU A 64 6.60 0.97 6.77
N TYR A 65 7.39 -0.09 6.86
CA TYR A 65 7.88 -0.65 8.11
C TYR A 65 9.37 -0.33 8.26
N LEU A 66 9.73 0.42 9.30
CA LEU A 66 11.12 0.74 9.61
C LEU A 66 11.66 -0.24 10.63
N ASP A 67 12.76 -0.91 10.33
CA ASP A 67 13.41 -1.85 11.25
C ASP A 67 13.87 -1.14 12.53
N CYS A 68 14.32 0.11 12.41
CA CYS A 68 14.74 0.94 13.55
C CYS A 68 13.60 1.30 14.53
N LEU A 69 12.35 1.15 14.13
CA LEU A 69 11.18 1.39 14.97
C LEU A 69 10.37 0.10 15.22
N ASN A 70 11.01 -1.08 15.11
CA ASN A 70 10.37 -2.38 15.26
C ASN A 70 9.11 -2.54 14.37
N GLY A 71 9.17 -2.03 13.14
CA GLY A 71 8.09 -2.13 12.17
C GLY A 71 7.18 -0.91 12.09
N LEU A 72 7.22 0.03 13.04
CA LEU A 72 6.53 1.31 12.87
C LEU A 72 7.17 2.15 11.74
N PRO A 73 6.43 3.06 11.09
CA PRO A 73 5.04 3.42 11.35
C PRO A 73 4.01 2.41 10.79
N GLY A 74 4.40 1.49 9.91
CA GLY A 74 3.50 0.47 9.37
C GLY A 74 2.25 1.09 8.72
N PRO A 75 1.03 0.63 9.06
CA PRO A 75 -0.23 1.21 8.58
C PRO A 75 -0.43 2.69 8.95
N LEU A 76 0.25 3.16 10.00
CA LEU A 76 0.14 4.54 10.48
C LEU A 76 0.98 5.54 9.67
N ILE A 77 1.67 5.10 8.61
CA ILE A 77 2.59 5.90 7.81
C ILE A 77 1.99 7.23 7.31
N LYS A 78 0.70 7.26 7.01
CA LYS A 78 -0.02 8.50 6.59
C LYS A 78 0.12 9.61 7.63
N TRP A 79 0.03 9.26 8.92
CA TRP A 79 0.13 10.22 10.02
C TRP A 79 1.55 10.72 10.20
N PHE A 80 2.55 9.83 10.10
CA PHE A 80 3.96 10.20 10.16
C PHE A 80 4.35 11.13 9.00
N LEU A 81 3.86 10.86 7.79
CA LEU A 81 4.10 11.74 6.65
C LEU A 81 3.47 13.12 6.84
N LYS A 82 2.27 13.20 7.45
CA LYS A 82 1.62 14.49 7.74
C LYS A 82 2.34 15.30 8.81
N THR A 83 3.00 14.66 9.77
CA THR A 83 3.60 15.35 10.91
C THR A 83 5.08 15.62 10.71
N ILE A 84 5.89 14.58 10.52
CA ILE A 84 7.35 14.70 10.42
C ILE A 84 7.86 14.65 8.97
N GLY A 85 7.01 14.20 8.04
CA GLY A 85 7.32 14.13 6.62
C GLY A 85 8.46 13.18 6.27
N ASN A 86 8.80 13.15 4.98
CA ASN A 86 9.87 12.31 4.45
C ASN A 86 11.23 12.62 5.11
N GLN A 87 11.54 13.90 5.31
CA GLN A 87 12.79 14.30 5.95
C GLN A 87 12.86 13.82 7.41
N GLY A 88 11.74 13.89 8.15
CA GLY A 88 11.68 13.41 9.54
C GLY A 88 11.86 11.90 9.64
N LEU A 89 11.20 11.12 8.78
CA LEU A 89 11.38 9.67 8.71
C LEU A 89 12.84 9.27 8.41
N TYR A 90 13.48 9.95 7.46
CA TYR A 90 14.90 9.74 7.19
C TYR A 90 15.78 10.12 8.41
N ASN A 91 15.49 11.23 9.07
CA ASN A 91 16.23 11.67 10.25
C ASN A 91 16.12 10.66 11.41
N LEU A 92 14.95 10.00 11.58
CA LEU A 92 14.78 8.92 12.56
C LEU A 92 15.69 7.73 12.26
N ALA A 93 15.65 7.22 11.02
CA ALA A 93 16.50 6.12 10.59
C ALA A 93 18.00 6.46 10.76
N LYS A 94 18.39 7.69 10.40
CA LYS A 94 19.75 8.19 10.57
C LYS A 94 20.17 8.25 12.04
N LYS A 95 19.33 8.80 12.92
CA LYS A 95 19.63 8.94 14.36
C LYS A 95 19.79 7.58 15.05
N LEU A 96 19.02 6.59 14.63
CA LEU A 96 19.05 5.23 15.19
C LEU A 96 20.07 4.31 14.51
N GLY A 97 20.75 4.77 13.47
CA GLY A 97 21.80 4.01 12.78
C GLY A 97 21.29 2.78 12.02
N ASN A 98 19.98 2.66 11.78
CA ASN A 98 19.39 1.55 11.05
C ASN A 98 18.41 2.06 10.00
N TYR A 99 18.74 1.76 8.75
CA TYR A 99 18.03 2.22 7.57
C TYR A 99 17.21 1.12 6.90
N LYS A 100 17.21 -0.11 7.41
CA LYS A 100 16.45 -1.21 6.82
C LYS A 100 14.95 -0.91 6.89
N ALA A 101 14.25 -1.17 5.80
CA ALA A 101 12.81 -0.98 5.74
C ALA A 101 12.15 -1.99 4.81
N GLU A 102 10.86 -2.21 5.03
CA GLU A 102 10.00 -2.99 4.14
C GLU A 102 8.79 -2.16 3.73
N ALA A 103 8.51 -2.13 2.43
CA ALA A 103 7.26 -1.65 1.90
C ALA A 103 6.32 -2.84 1.71
N LYS A 104 5.12 -2.78 2.29
CA LYS A 104 4.11 -3.84 2.13
C LYS A 104 2.80 -3.28 1.63
N THR A 105 2.14 -4.03 0.76
CA THR A 105 0.75 -3.80 0.40
C THR A 105 -0.05 -5.04 0.70
N ILE A 106 -1.12 -4.88 1.48
CA ILE A 106 -2.14 -5.91 1.68
C ILE A 106 -3.32 -5.52 0.80
N VAL A 107 -3.66 -6.40 -0.14
CA VAL A 107 -4.92 -6.33 -0.89
C VAL A 107 -5.88 -7.33 -0.28
N GLY A 108 -7.01 -6.84 0.21
CA GLY A 108 -8.11 -7.67 0.65
C GLY A 108 -9.20 -7.74 -0.41
N TYR A 109 -9.80 -8.91 -0.56
CA TYR A 109 -10.92 -9.18 -1.46
C TYR A 109 -12.04 -9.86 -0.68
N ALA A 110 -13.26 -9.35 -0.78
CA ALA A 110 -14.42 -9.97 -0.13
C ALA A 110 -15.63 -10.09 -1.07
N LYS A 111 -16.23 -11.27 -1.12
CA LYS A 111 -17.57 -11.50 -1.71
C LYS A 111 -18.68 -11.49 -0.66
N SER A 112 -18.34 -11.86 0.57
CA SER A 112 -19.24 -11.88 1.73
C SER A 112 -18.43 -11.86 3.02
N ARG A 113 -19.09 -11.73 4.17
CA ARG A 113 -18.44 -11.84 5.49
C ARG A 113 -17.76 -13.19 5.75
N LYS A 114 -18.09 -14.23 4.99
CA LYS A 114 -17.52 -15.59 5.11
C LYS A 114 -16.52 -15.92 4.00
N ASP A 115 -16.31 -14.99 3.07
CA ASP A 115 -15.50 -15.17 1.87
C ASP A 115 -14.64 -13.91 1.73
N ILE A 116 -13.55 -13.90 2.50
CA ILE A 116 -12.55 -12.83 2.60
C ILE A 116 -11.18 -13.45 2.37
N HIS A 117 -10.42 -12.87 1.44
CA HIS A 117 -9.09 -13.31 1.05
C HIS A 117 -8.12 -12.14 1.11
N PHE A 118 -6.86 -12.41 1.47
CA PHE A 118 -5.81 -11.42 1.57
C PHE A 118 -4.61 -11.80 0.72
N PHE A 119 -4.03 -10.81 0.06
CA PHE A 119 -2.88 -10.96 -0.82
C PHE A 119 -1.82 -9.95 -0.44
N GLU A 120 -0.65 -10.42 -0.06
CA GLU A 120 0.46 -9.57 0.36
C GLU A 120 1.49 -9.44 -0.76
N GLY A 121 1.94 -8.21 -0.99
CA GLY A 121 3.19 -7.92 -1.69
C GLY A 121 4.17 -7.22 -0.78
N VAL A 122 5.44 -7.59 -0.86
CA VAL A 122 6.52 -7.05 -0.03
C VAL A 122 7.70 -6.67 -0.90
N VAL A 123 8.28 -5.50 -0.64
CA VAL A 123 9.55 -5.06 -1.19
C VAL A 123 10.47 -4.67 -0.05
N LYS A 124 11.64 -5.31 0.02
CA LYS A 124 12.69 -4.95 0.97
C LYS A 124 13.54 -3.83 0.42
N GLY A 125 13.88 -2.87 1.26
CA GLY A 125 14.62 -1.69 0.86
C GLY A 125 15.38 -1.05 2.01
N THR A 126 15.88 0.13 1.71
CA THR A 126 16.64 0.97 2.63
C THR A 126 16.08 2.39 2.58
N ILE A 127 16.02 3.03 3.74
CA ILE A 127 15.69 4.45 3.86
C ILE A 127 16.87 5.29 3.41
N VAL A 128 16.62 6.20 2.47
CA VAL A 128 17.59 7.14 1.93
C VAL A 128 17.16 8.58 2.18
N SER A 129 18.09 9.52 2.06
CA SER A 129 17.75 10.94 2.04
C SER A 129 16.71 11.19 0.93
N PRO A 130 15.69 12.04 1.15
CA PRO A 130 14.65 12.28 0.14
C PRO A 130 15.23 12.67 -1.22
N LYS A 131 14.87 11.96 -2.29
CA LYS A 131 15.28 12.21 -3.68
C LYS A 131 14.12 12.02 -4.65
N GLY A 132 14.25 12.56 -5.87
CA GLY A 132 13.24 12.44 -6.92
C GLY A 132 12.07 13.42 -6.78
N LYS A 133 11.24 13.49 -7.82
CA LYS A 133 10.01 14.29 -7.79
C LYS A 133 8.93 13.46 -7.11
N SER A 134 8.49 13.91 -5.94
CA SER A 134 7.47 13.22 -5.17
C SER A 134 6.15 13.17 -5.96
N GLY A 135 5.75 11.97 -6.39
CA GLY A 135 4.40 11.71 -6.88
C GLY A 135 3.41 11.46 -5.74
N PHE A 136 3.79 10.65 -4.74
CA PHE A 136 2.91 10.27 -3.63
C PHE A 136 3.69 9.71 -2.43
N GLY A 137 3.29 10.10 -1.21
CA GLY A 137 3.70 9.44 0.03
C GLY A 137 5.20 9.44 0.34
N TRP A 138 5.72 8.25 0.68
CA TRP A 138 7.08 8.01 1.17
C TRP A 138 8.05 7.53 0.08
N ASP A 139 7.62 7.53 -1.18
CA ASP A 139 8.47 7.15 -2.32
C ASP A 139 9.86 7.82 -2.35
N PRO A 140 10.01 9.12 -1.99
CA PRO A 140 11.31 9.80 -2.03
C PRO A 140 12.38 9.23 -1.10
N ILE A 141 11.97 8.52 -0.05
CA ILE A 141 12.88 8.01 0.99
C ILE A 141 13.08 6.51 0.93
N PHE A 142 12.38 5.79 0.05
CA PHE A 142 12.49 4.34 -0.02
C PHE A 142 13.23 3.91 -1.29
N LYS A 143 14.37 3.23 -1.10
CA LYS A 143 15.15 2.62 -2.16
C LYS A 143 15.07 1.09 -2.06
N PRO A 144 14.45 0.37 -3.01
CA PRO A 144 14.50 -1.09 -3.06
C PRO A 144 15.94 -1.62 -3.10
N ASN A 145 16.22 -2.74 -2.43
CA ASN A 145 17.60 -3.23 -2.27
C ASN A 145 18.34 -3.51 -3.60
N ARG A 146 17.61 -3.88 -4.67
CA ARG A 146 18.16 -4.17 -6.00
C ARG A 146 18.08 -3.00 -6.98
N ALA A 147 17.67 -1.82 -6.51
CA ALA A 147 17.52 -0.62 -7.34
C ALA A 147 18.61 0.41 -7.02
N SER A 148 19.01 1.18 -8.04
CA SER A 148 19.86 2.37 -7.89
C SER A 148 19.06 3.62 -7.51
N LYS A 149 17.76 3.63 -7.82
CA LYS A 149 16.81 4.74 -7.68
C LYS A 149 15.88 4.53 -6.47
N SER A 150 15.52 5.61 -5.79
CA SER A 150 14.33 5.62 -4.93
C SER A 150 13.05 5.45 -5.77
N PHE A 151 11.94 5.10 -5.14
CA PHE A 151 10.67 4.98 -5.87
C PHE A 151 10.24 6.30 -6.52
N ALA A 152 10.59 7.46 -5.97
CA ALA A 152 10.24 8.76 -6.58
C ALA A 152 11.16 9.18 -7.74
N GLU A 153 12.26 8.46 -7.95
CA GLU A 153 13.15 8.62 -9.10
C GLU A 153 12.81 7.67 -10.25
N MET A 154 11.95 6.66 -9.99
CA MET A 154 11.46 5.73 -11.00
C MET A 154 10.30 6.33 -11.77
N ASP A 155 10.23 6.05 -13.07
CA ASP A 155 8.99 6.27 -13.79
C ASP A 155 7.91 5.25 -13.36
N ILE A 156 6.68 5.45 -13.84
CA ILE A 156 5.53 4.59 -13.47
C ILE A 156 5.77 3.14 -13.90
N ALA A 157 6.38 2.90 -15.05
CA ALA A 157 6.61 1.55 -15.56
C ALA A 157 7.70 0.83 -14.74
N GLU A 158 8.81 1.50 -14.47
CA GLU A 158 9.90 1.02 -13.60
C GLU A 158 9.36 0.65 -12.21
N LYS A 159 8.59 1.55 -11.59
CA LYS A 159 8.01 1.31 -10.26
C LYS A 159 7.03 0.14 -10.29
N ASN A 160 6.10 0.12 -11.26
CA ASN A 160 5.09 -0.92 -11.37
C ASN A 160 5.69 -2.31 -11.62
N ALA A 161 6.88 -2.40 -12.23
CA ALA A 161 7.55 -3.70 -12.43
C ALA A 161 7.95 -4.38 -11.12
N ILE A 162 8.17 -3.62 -10.05
CA ILE A 162 8.68 -4.13 -8.77
C ILE A 162 7.82 -3.76 -7.55
N SER A 163 6.75 -2.99 -7.72
CA SER A 163 5.97 -2.48 -6.59
C SER A 163 5.31 -3.61 -5.81
N MET A 164 5.28 -3.44 -4.48
CA MET A 164 4.51 -4.28 -3.57
C MET A 164 3.03 -4.38 -3.97
N ARG A 165 2.44 -3.27 -4.47
CA ARG A 165 1.05 -3.26 -4.94
C ARG A 165 0.87 -4.15 -6.17
N ARG A 166 1.77 -4.06 -7.16
CA ARG A 166 1.75 -4.95 -8.33
C ARG A 166 1.83 -6.42 -7.91
N ILE A 167 2.74 -6.74 -6.99
CA ILE A 167 2.90 -8.12 -6.48
C ILE A 167 1.60 -8.61 -5.84
N ALA A 168 1.00 -7.83 -4.95
CA ALA A 168 -0.26 -8.17 -4.28
C ALA A 168 -1.42 -8.33 -5.27
N LEU A 169 -1.56 -7.41 -6.22
CA LEU A 169 -2.62 -7.43 -7.22
C LEU A 169 -2.47 -8.57 -8.23
N ASN A 170 -1.24 -8.97 -8.58
CA ASN A 170 -1.01 -10.15 -9.42
C ASN A 170 -1.47 -11.43 -8.71
N LYS A 171 -1.23 -11.55 -7.40
CA LYS A 171 -1.74 -12.69 -6.61
C LYS A 171 -3.28 -12.69 -6.55
N LEU A 172 -3.90 -11.51 -6.39
CA LEU A 172 -5.35 -11.39 -6.50
C LEU A 172 -5.86 -11.80 -7.89
N LYS A 173 -5.18 -11.35 -8.96
CA LYS A 173 -5.53 -11.71 -10.34
C LYS A 173 -5.50 -13.23 -10.52
N GLU A 174 -4.41 -13.88 -10.13
CA GLU A 174 -4.26 -15.33 -10.20
C GLU A 174 -5.38 -16.07 -9.44
N PHE A 175 -5.76 -15.56 -8.26
CA PHE A 175 -6.88 -16.11 -7.50
C PHE A 175 -8.24 -15.94 -8.19
N MET A 176 -8.44 -14.86 -8.95
CA MET A 176 -9.70 -14.57 -9.65
C MET A 176 -9.87 -15.33 -10.97
N GLY A 177 -8.79 -15.89 -11.53
CA GLY A 177 -8.76 -16.51 -12.87
C GLY A 177 -8.60 -15.51 -14.00
#